data_AF-A0AA45HJ12-F1
#
_entry.id   AF-A0AA45HJ12-F1
#
_cell.length_a   1.000
_cell.length_b   1.000
_cell.length_c   1.000
_cell.angle_alpha   90.00
_cell.angle_beta   90.00
_cell.angle_gamma   90.00
#
_symmetry.space_group_name_H-M   'P 1'
#
loop_
_entity.id
_entity.type
_entity.pdbx_description
1 polymer ?
#
loop_
_entity_poly.entity_id
_entity_poly.type
_entity_poly.pdbx_seq_one_letter_code
_entity_poly.pdbx_strand_id
1 'polypeptide(L)'
;MELLKEINDCILGYQKDVHNPDISVIDIIKKYFYIEINDYELKDFIKWFSSDRFRGNPKIKNVNISNIKIKEKGLFSPNFIDLEAEAYLSYELFKESCGWIKVKGKTNIIKIKNKWYYSSIYKNKCESISYPVNYGFFGREFD
;
A
#
# COMPACT_ATOMS: atom_id res chain seq x y z
N MET A 1 6.20 7.76 20.65
CA MET A 1 5.61 8.86 19.85
C MET A 1 6.23 8.95 18.46
N GLU A 2 7.56 8.86 18.34
CA GLU A 2 8.28 8.90 17.06
C GLU A 2 7.93 7.76 16.10
N LEU A 3 7.87 6.52 16.58
CA LEU A 3 7.52 5.33 15.78
C LEU A 3 6.16 5.46 15.06
N LEU A 4 5.12 5.92 15.77
CA LEU A 4 3.78 6.10 15.20
C LEU A 4 3.76 7.20 14.14
N LYS A 5 4.60 8.24 14.31
CA LYS A 5 4.77 9.29 13.31
C LYS A 5 5.44 8.74 12.05
N GLU A 6 6.51 7.96 12.18
CA GLU A 6 7.19 7.34 11.04
C GLU A 6 6.23 6.46 10.20
N ILE A 7 5.39 5.66 10.86
CA ILE A 7 4.39 4.81 10.19
C ILE A 7 3.36 5.68 9.47
N ASN A 8 2.83 6.72 10.14
CA ASN A 8 1.90 7.66 9.51
C ASN A 8 2.52 8.34 8.29
N ASP A 9 3.74 8.85 8.41
CA ASP A 9 4.46 9.54 7.33
C ASP A 9 4.69 8.61 6.13
N CYS A 10 5.00 7.32 6.38
CA CYS A 10 5.11 6.30 5.34
C CYS A 10 3.78 6.08 4.59
N ILE A 11 2.67 5.87 5.32
CA ILE A 11 1.35 5.64 4.73
C ILE A 11 0.86 6.87 3.97
N LEU A 12 0.89 8.05 4.61
CA LEU A 12 0.45 9.30 3.98
C LEU A 12 1.30 9.65 2.77
N GLY A 13 2.63 9.48 2.87
CA GLY A 13 3.54 9.68 1.75
C GLY A 13 3.17 8.79 0.58
N TYR A 14 2.95 7.49 0.84
CA TYR A 14 2.56 6.55 -0.20
C TYR A 14 1.25 6.96 -0.88
N GLN A 15 0.22 7.28 -0.09
CA GLN A 15 -1.08 7.71 -0.60
C GLN A 15 -0.96 9.01 -1.41
N LYS A 16 -0.13 9.97 -0.99
CA LYS A 16 0.10 11.19 -1.75
C LYS A 16 0.80 10.90 -3.09
N ASP A 17 1.84 10.08 -3.06
CA ASP A 17 2.69 9.88 -4.22
C ASP A 17 2.04 8.97 -5.28
N VAL A 18 1.33 7.91 -4.86
CA VAL A 18 0.68 6.97 -5.79
C VAL A 18 -0.40 7.63 -6.64
N HIS A 19 -1.08 8.65 -6.09
CA HIS A 19 -2.10 9.43 -6.78
C HIS A 19 -1.58 10.71 -7.46
N ASN A 20 -0.27 11.01 -7.36
CA ASN A 20 0.33 12.16 -8.02
C ASN A 20 0.80 11.79 -9.44
N PRO A 21 0.19 12.33 -10.52
CA PRO A 21 0.56 11.96 -11.89
C PRO A 21 2.01 12.31 -12.26
N ASP A 22 2.64 13.26 -11.55
CA ASP A 22 4.00 13.74 -11.83
C ASP A 22 5.09 12.82 -11.26
N ILE A 23 4.73 11.85 -10.41
CA ILE A 23 5.68 10.90 -9.81
C ILE A 23 5.69 9.61 -10.61
N SER A 24 6.87 9.15 -11.02
CA SER A 24 7.01 7.93 -11.80
C SER A 24 6.67 6.69 -10.94
N VAL A 25 6.18 5.63 -11.60
CA VAL A 25 5.93 4.34 -10.92
C VAL A 25 7.20 3.79 -10.29
N ILE A 26 8.34 3.92 -10.96
CA ILE A 26 9.63 3.43 -10.47
C ILE A 26 10.03 4.14 -9.17
N ASP A 27 9.78 5.45 -9.06
CA ASP A 27 10.11 6.22 -7.86
C ASP A 27 9.24 5.80 -6.68
N ILE A 28 7.94 5.59 -6.89
CA ILE A 28 7.02 5.06 -5.86
C ILE A 28 7.52 3.70 -5.38
N ILE A 29 7.87 2.81 -6.31
CA ILE A 29 8.32 1.46 -5.99
C ILE A 29 9.60 1.51 -5.15
N LYS A 30 10.63 2.24 -5.59
CA LYS A 30 11.90 2.39 -4.85
C LYS A 30 11.71 3.06 -3.48
N LYS A 31 10.74 3.97 -3.35
CA LYS A 31 10.51 4.71 -2.12
C LYS A 31 9.78 3.88 -1.07
N TYR A 32 8.70 3.21 -1.46
CA TYR A 32 7.74 2.58 -0.52
C TYR A 32 7.79 1.06 -0.48
N PHE A 33 8.50 0.40 -1.40
CA PHE A 33 8.58 -1.05 -1.44
C PHE A 33 10.01 -1.51 -1.18
N TYR A 34 10.13 -2.56 -0.37
CA TYR A 34 11.39 -3.30 -0.25
C TYR A 34 11.46 -4.32 -1.38
N ILE A 35 12.58 -4.37 -2.11
CA ILE A 35 12.70 -5.11 -3.37
C ILE A 35 13.85 -6.11 -3.26
N GLU A 36 13.53 -7.41 -3.37
CA GLU A 36 14.48 -8.52 -3.49
C GLU A 36 14.09 -9.45 -4.64
N ILE A 37 13.98 -8.88 -5.84
CA ILE A 37 13.65 -9.59 -7.08
C ILE A 37 14.61 -9.17 -8.20
N ASN A 38 14.71 -9.97 -9.25
CA ASN A 38 15.56 -9.66 -10.39
C ASN A 38 14.93 -8.62 -11.34
N ASP A 39 15.72 -8.09 -12.28
CA ASP A 39 15.27 -7.04 -13.22
C ASP A 39 14.09 -7.45 -14.11
N TYR A 40 13.99 -8.73 -14.46
CA TYR A 40 12.88 -9.25 -15.27
C TYR A 40 11.58 -9.22 -14.46
N GLU A 41 11.60 -9.76 -13.25
CA GLU A 41 10.47 -9.75 -12.32
C GLU A 41 10.05 -8.32 -11.95
N LEU A 42 11.02 -7.41 -11.79
CA LEU A 42 10.74 -6.01 -11.47
C LEU A 42 9.98 -5.33 -12.61
N LYS A 43 10.31 -5.62 -13.87
CA LYS A 43 9.60 -5.09 -15.04
C LYS A 43 8.14 -5.54 -15.07
N ASP A 44 7.88 -6.80 -14.74
CA ASP A 44 6.51 -7.32 -14.72
C ASP A 44 5.69 -6.69 -13.59
N PHE A 45 6.30 -6.49 -12.41
CA PHE A 45 5.66 -5.76 -11.33
C PHE A 45 5.37 -4.30 -11.68
N ILE A 46 6.32 -3.60 -12.32
CA ILE A 46 6.11 -2.23 -12.81
C ILE A 46 4.91 -2.17 -13.77
N LYS A 47 4.81 -3.10 -14.72
CA LYS A 47 3.68 -3.16 -15.67
C LYS A 47 2.34 -3.38 -14.95
N TRP A 48 2.30 -4.32 -14.02
CA TRP A 48 1.11 -4.59 -13.19
C TRP A 48 0.72 -3.34 -12.38
N PHE A 49 1.65 -2.76 -11.62
CA PHE A 49 1.40 -1.60 -10.77
C PHE A 49 0.98 -0.38 -11.59
N SER A 50 1.61 -0.17 -12.75
CA SER A 50 1.20 0.88 -13.69
C SER A 50 -0.24 0.67 -14.16
N SER A 51 -0.60 -0.54 -14.57
CA SER A 51 -1.94 -0.85 -15.06
C SER A 51 -3.01 -0.64 -13.98
N ASP A 52 -2.70 -0.97 -12.73
CA ASP A 52 -3.60 -0.77 -11.59
C ASP A 52 -3.72 0.72 -11.22
N ARG A 53 -2.59 1.42 -11.10
CA ARG A 53 -2.52 2.86 -10.79
C ARG A 53 -3.22 3.72 -11.84
N PHE A 54 -2.98 3.45 -13.13
CA PHE A 54 -3.47 4.29 -14.24
C PHE A 54 -4.87 3.93 -14.70
N ARG A 55 -5.54 2.93 -14.11
CA ARG A 55 -6.99 2.74 -14.29
C ARG A 55 -7.74 3.87 -13.60
N GLY A 56 -7.87 4.99 -14.32
CA GLY A 56 -8.69 6.15 -13.96
C GLY A 56 -8.02 7.20 -13.06
N ASN A 57 -6.74 7.01 -12.67
CA ASN A 57 -5.98 7.86 -11.73
C ASN A 57 -6.88 8.54 -10.68
N PRO A 58 -7.57 7.75 -9.86
CA PRO A 58 -8.75 8.23 -9.17
C PRO A 58 -8.34 9.27 -8.13
N LYS A 59 -9.03 10.41 -8.13
CA LYS A 59 -8.80 11.47 -7.15
C LYS A 59 -9.15 10.94 -5.77
N ILE A 60 -8.26 11.14 -4.79
CA ILE A 60 -8.51 10.82 -3.39
C ILE A 60 -8.54 12.06 -2.51
N LYS A 61 -9.29 11.99 -1.41
CA LYS A 61 -9.28 13.02 -0.35
C LYS A 61 -9.62 12.43 1.01
N ASN A 62 -9.49 13.25 2.05
CA ASN A 62 -9.88 12.90 3.42
C ASN A 62 -9.22 11.60 3.93
N VAL A 63 -7.93 11.43 3.61
CA VAL A 63 -7.13 10.29 4.08
C VAL A 63 -6.99 10.38 5.59
N ASN A 64 -7.42 9.34 6.28
CA ASN A 64 -7.35 9.20 7.72
C ASN A 64 -6.75 7.84 8.10
N ILE A 65 -5.80 7.87 9.01
CA ILE A 65 -5.09 6.71 9.55
C ILE A 65 -5.44 6.60 11.03
N SER A 66 -5.82 5.41 11.45
CA SER A 66 -6.21 5.13 12.83
C SER A 66 -5.77 3.73 13.25
N ASN A 67 -5.86 3.45 14.55
CA ASN A 67 -5.65 2.10 15.10
C ASN A 67 -4.32 1.46 14.67
N ILE A 68 -3.24 2.25 14.64
CA ILE A 68 -1.89 1.73 14.36
C ILE A 68 -1.49 0.79 15.49
N LYS A 69 -1.16 -0.45 15.14
CA LYS A 69 -0.72 -1.50 16.07
C LYS A 69 0.58 -2.11 15.56
N ILE A 70 1.59 -2.13 16.41
CA ILE A 70 2.78 -2.95 16.16
C ILE A 70 2.37 -4.41 16.39
N LYS A 71 2.71 -5.26 15.43
CA LYS A 71 2.45 -6.69 15.48
C LYS A 71 3.71 -7.40 15.95
N GLU A 72 3.52 -8.50 16.68
CA GLU A 72 4.57 -9.49 16.80
C GLU A 72 4.88 -10.05 15.42
N LYS A 73 6.17 -10.26 15.15
CA LYS A 73 6.63 -10.83 13.89
C LYS A 73 5.96 -12.18 13.69
N GLY A 74 5.34 -12.38 12.53
CA GLY A 74 4.72 -13.66 12.20
C GLY A 74 5.72 -14.80 12.25
N LEU A 75 5.28 -16.00 12.64
CA LEU A 75 6.12 -17.20 12.75
C LEU A 75 6.89 -17.52 11.45
N PHE A 76 6.35 -17.09 10.30
CA PHE A 76 6.93 -17.30 8.97
C PHE A 76 7.45 -16.02 8.31
N SER A 77 7.45 -14.90 9.02
CA SER A 77 7.92 -13.63 8.47
C SER A 77 9.43 -13.68 8.24
N PRO A 78 9.93 -13.21 7.08
CA PRO A 78 11.36 -13.26 6.77
C PRO A 78 12.23 -12.61 7.84
N ASN A 79 13.41 -13.19 8.09
CA ASN A 79 14.33 -12.75 9.15
C ASN A 79 14.78 -11.28 9.02
N PHE A 80 14.80 -10.74 7.79
CA PHE A 80 15.17 -9.35 7.53
C PHE A 80 14.10 -8.31 7.91
N ILE A 81 12.88 -8.73 8.25
CA ILE A 81 11.84 -7.83 8.77
C ILE A 81 12.12 -7.57 10.26
N ASP A 82 12.36 -6.31 10.60
CA ASP A 82 12.63 -5.86 11.96
C ASP A 82 11.33 -5.74 12.76
N LEU A 83 10.30 -5.11 12.18
CA LEU A 83 8.99 -4.88 12.78
C LEU A 83 7.89 -4.96 11.74
N GLU A 84 6.68 -5.33 12.21
CA GLU A 84 5.45 -5.24 11.44
C GLU A 84 4.47 -4.33 12.16
N ALA A 85 3.69 -3.57 11.38
CA ALA A 85 2.62 -2.75 11.87
C ALA A 85 1.38 -2.93 10.99
N GLU A 86 0.21 -2.84 11.61
CA GLU A 86 -1.08 -2.71 10.91
C GLU A 86 -1.69 -1.37 11.26
N ALA A 87 -2.32 -0.73 10.28
CA ALA A 87 -3.09 0.48 10.47
C ALA A 87 -4.45 0.36 9.78
N TYR A 88 -5.45 1.05 10.31
CA TYR A 88 -6.72 1.22 9.64
C TYR A 88 -6.70 2.49 8.81
N LEU A 89 -6.89 2.34 7.51
CA LEU A 89 -6.88 3.42 6.53
C LEU A 89 -8.31 3.66 6.04
N SER A 90 -8.71 4.93 5.98
CA SER A 90 -9.94 5.34 5.31
C SER A 90 -9.72 6.59 4.48
N TYR A 91 -10.36 6.67 3.32
CA TYR A 91 -10.27 7.81 2.41
C TYR A 91 -11.49 7.82 1.49
N GLU A 92 -11.66 8.91 0.76
CA GLU A 92 -12.68 9.02 -0.29
C GLU A 92 -12.03 8.92 -1.66
N LEU A 93 -12.65 8.17 -2.55
CA LEU A 93 -12.22 7.93 -3.94
C LEU A 93 -13.27 8.50 -4.89
N PHE A 94 -12.86 9.30 -5.87
CA PHE A 94 -13.76 9.76 -6.91
C PHE A 94 -13.87 8.72 -8.04
N LYS A 95 -15.10 8.30 -8.33
CA LYS A 95 -15.45 7.52 -9.53
C LYS A 95 -16.43 8.31 -10.37
N GLU A 96 -16.15 8.49 -11.66
CA GLU A 96 -16.99 9.28 -12.56
C GLU A 96 -18.46 8.82 -12.57
N SER A 97 -18.69 7.51 -12.49
CA SER A 97 -20.03 6.92 -12.48
C SER A 97 -20.80 7.06 -11.16
N CYS A 98 -20.12 7.33 -10.03
CA CYS A 98 -20.71 7.22 -8.69
C CYS A 98 -20.38 8.40 -7.75
N GLY A 99 -19.60 9.38 -8.20
CA GLY A 99 -19.10 10.45 -7.35
C GLY A 99 -18.05 9.98 -6.33
N TRP A 100 -18.06 10.59 -5.14
CA TRP A 100 -17.13 10.25 -4.06
C TRP A 100 -17.64 9.05 -3.26
N ILE A 101 -16.86 7.98 -3.22
CA ILE A 101 -17.13 6.78 -2.42
C ILE A 101 -16.13 6.67 -1.27
N LYS A 102 -16.60 6.24 -0.11
CA LYS A 102 -15.74 6.04 1.06
C LYS A 102 -15.14 4.64 1.01
N VAL A 103 -13.81 4.58 1.02
CA VAL A 103 -13.03 3.34 1.12
C VAL A 103 -12.48 3.23 2.53
N LYS A 104 -12.54 2.03 3.10
CA LYS A 104 -11.91 1.73 4.40
C LYS A 104 -11.30 0.33 4.38
N GLY A 105 -10.17 0.14 5.04
CA GLY A 105 -9.51 -1.14 5.10
C GLY A 105 -8.32 -1.15 6.05
N LYS A 106 -7.77 -2.34 6.27
CA LYS A 106 -6.50 -2.52 6.97
C LYS A 106 -5.35 -2.45 5.97
N THR A 107 -4.28 -1.79 6.37
CA THR A 107 -2.99 -1.80 5.67
C THR A 107 -1.90 -2.32 6.61
N ASN A 108 -0.88 -2.95 6.04
CA ASN A 108 0.29 -3.45 6.76
C ASN A 108 1.51 -2.66 6.30
N ILE A 109 2.43 -2.39 7.21
CA ILE A 109 3.68 -1.66 6.96
C ILE A 109 4.77 -2.43 7.70
N ILE A 110 5.93 -2.57 7.07
CA ILE A 110 7.06 -3.34 7.60
C ILE A 110 8.28 -2.44 7.77
N LYS A 111 9.07 -2.67 8.81
CA LYS A 111 10.36 -2.01 9.02
C LYS A 111 11.47 -2.97 8.63
N ILE A 112 12.35 -2.52 7.73
CA ILE A 112 13.53 -3.27 7.29
C ILE A 112 14.71 -2.30 7.27
N LYS A 113 15.81 -2.65 7.96
CA LYS A 113 17.04 -1.82 8.03
C LYS A 113 16.73 -0.38 8.42
N ASN A 114 15.95 -0.20 9.48
CA ASN A 114 15.50 1.10 10.01
C ASN A 114 14.62 1.96 9.09
N LYS A 115 14.14 1.44 7.94
CA LYS A 115 13.22 2.15 7.05
C LYS A 115 11.87 1.44 7.01
N TRP A 116 10.79 2.24 7.03
CA TRP A 116 9.42 1.74 6.85
C TRP A 116 9.07 1.62 5.37
N TYR A 117 8.42 0.51 5.03
CA TYR A 117 7.93 0.19 3.70
C TYR A 117 6.47 -0.20 3.77
N TYR A 118 5.69 0.27 2.81
CA TYR A 118 4.28 -0.07 2.67
C TYR A 118 4.10 -1.55 2.29
N SER A 119 5.09 -2.17 1.64
CA SER A 119 5.09 -3.60 1.33
C SER A 119 6.50 -4.10 1.02
N SER A 120 6.71 -5.41 1.09
CA SER A 120 7.87 -6.10 0.49
C SER A 120 7.48 -6.78 -0.83
N ILE A 121 8.46 -6.94 -1.71
CA ILE A 121 8.37 -7.69 -2.97
C ILE A 121 9.46 -8.77 -2.94
N TYR A 122 9.06 -10.04 -2.90
CA TYR A 122 9.98 -11.19 -2.82
C TYR A 122 9.54 -12.32 -3.77
N LYS A 123 10.45 -12.80 -4.64
CA LYS A 123 10.26 -13.97 -5.53
C LYS A 123 8.85 -14.13 -6.12
N ASN A 124 8.31 -13.08 -6.75
CA ASN A 124 6.96 -13.01 -7.33
C ASN A 124 5.77 -13.30 -6.39
N LYS A 125 6.01 -13.50 -5.09
CA LYS A 125 4.96 -13.49 -4.08
C LYS A 125 4.87 -12.09 -3.50
N CYS A 126 3.84 -11.38 -3.91
CA CYS A 126 3.36 -10.22 -3.17
C CYS A 126 2.79 -10.69 -1.83
N GLU A 127 3.66 -10.99 -0.86
CA GLU A 127 3.22 -11.33 0.48
C GLU A 127 2.78 -10.05 1.18
N SER A 128 1.44 -9.94 1.30
CA SER A 128 0.70 -8.82 1.85
C SER A 128 0.94 -7.48 1.15
N ILE A 129 0.49 -7.40 -0.12
CA ILE A 129 -0.11 -6.14 -0.60
C ILE A 129 -1.35 -5.90 0.26
N SER A 130 -1.16 -5.32 1.44
CA SER A 130 -2.21 -4.60 2.10
C SER A 130 -2.20 -3.19 1.56
N TYR A 131 -2.49 -3.08 0.26
CA TYR A 131 -3.44 -2.05 -0.16
C TYR A 131 -4.60 -2.10 0.85
N PRO A 132 -5.33 -1.01 1.08
CA PRO A 132 -6.76 -1.18 1.35
C PRO A 132 -7.33 -1.98 0.17
N VAL A 133 -7.18 -3.31 0.21
CA VAL A 133 -7.84 -4.24 -0.66
C VAL A 133 -9.29 -3.90 -0.38
N ASN A 134 -9.96 -3.40 -1.41
CA ASN A 134 -11.39 -3.51 -1.50
C ASN A 134 -11.73 -4.92 -1.02
N TYR A 135 -12.23 -5.05 0.21
CA TYR A 135 -13.10 -6.15 0.56
C TYR A 135 -14.18 -6.13 -0.53
N GLY A 136 -14.05 -7.01 -1.51
CA GLY A 136 -14.98 -7.28 -2.61
C GLY A 136 -15.64 -6.07 -3.28
N PHE A 137 -15.19 -5.72 -4.48
CA PHE A 137 -16.14 -5.44 -5.57
C PHE A 137 -16.18 -6.64 -6.52
N PHE A 138 -16.45 -7.82 -5.93
CA PHE A 138 -17.12 -8.93 -6.58
C PHE A 138 -18.28 -9.36 -5.67
N GLY A 139 -19.34 -8.56 -5.72
CA GLY A 139 -20.71 -8.88 -5.35
C GLY A 139 -21.51 -7.82 -6.11
N ARG A 140 -22.28 -8.14 -7.16
CA ARG A 140 -23.55 -8.84 -7.03
C ARG A 140 -24.13 -8.59 -5.64
N GLU A 141 -24.76 -7.43 -5.50
CA GLU A 141 -26.00 -7.40 -4.76
C GLU A 141 -26.90 -8.42 -5.48
N PHE A 142 -27.01 -9.61 -4.88
CA PHE A 142 -28.17 -10.44 -5.09
C PHE A 142 -29.26 -9.79 -4.23
N ASP A 143 -30.29 -9.25 -4.87
CA ASP A 143 -31.63 -9.30 -4.30
C ASP A 143 -32.06 -10.77 -4.13
#